data_AF-A0AAV4FCH7-F1
#
_entry.id   AF-A0AAV4FCH7-F1
#
_cell.length_a   1.000
_cell.length_b   1.000
_cell.length_c   1.000
_cell.angle_alpha   90.00
_cell.angle_beta   90.00
_cell.angle_gamma   90.00
#
_symmetry.space_group_name_H-M   'P 1'
#
loop_
_entity.id
_entity.type
_entity.pdbx_description
1 polymer ?
#
loop_
_entity_poly.entity_id
_entity_poly.type
_entity_poly.pdbx_seq_one_letter_code
_entity_poly.pdbx_strand_id
1 'polypeptide(L)'
;MEIHQADRDSAMKDMRDEIENLKDIVVDKINNLEGLVRDKLAATELKMEERMNDLENRLEDKISTTCGVIAQVKRCSEFQGVLDSIQAVEKNLNNFEDQLQEVETAAKQSTLTADAMEKKLDSLGSQVETTNDNISKLSPLVETCSASAMSCGVSGGVEEYFDPLGGKKEWRLAFRGTAYINVESYPAYLYGTGIPAYVEPGCKQFNHSLPCSNHYRNRDAIENWSDVKQVLFGIYEKGQLMKYVLFDGSGSDYTNWFAEDRVIASSWVDLKTLSHNFFSLAGEARATHKRRFFINHVYGGCPGDKGWFFAGETLPGGCDFEKTLAMPIYQYASGDTVALMTSSDKRRADAIGIFVKY
;
A
#
# COMPACT_ATOMS: atom_id res chain seq x y z
N MET A 1 51.25 47.21 139.05
CA MET A 1 50.04 46.61 138.43
C MET A 1 49.51 47.47 137.28
N GLU A 2 49.72 48.79 137.27
CA GLU A 2 49.27 49.68 136.17
C GLU A 2 50.17 49.71 134.92
N ILE A 3 51.49 49.50 135.04
CA ILE A 3 52.41 49.51 133.89
C ILE A 3 52.13 48.36 132.90
N HIS A 4 51.66 47.20 133.38
CA HIS A 4 51.33 46.04 132.53
C HIS A 4 50.03 46.19 131.72
N GLN A 5 49.15 47.15 132.05
CA GLN A 5 47.89 47.35 131.33
C GLN A 5 48.09 48.19 130.05
N ALA A 6 48.92 49.25 130.14
CA ALA A 6 49.21 50.15 129.02
C ALA A 6 49.98 49.46 127.87
N ASP A 7 50.97 48.62 128.20
CA ASP A 7 51.70 47.84 127.20
C ASP A 7 50.78 46.84 126.46
N ARG A 8 49.79 46.30 127.17
CA ARG A 8 48.81 45.37 126.60
C ARG A 8 47.83 46.08 125.66
N ASP A 9 47.42 47.30 125.99
CA ASP A 9 46.54 48.11 125.15
C ASP A 9 47.27 48.64 123.90
N SER A 10 48.57 48.96 124.00
CA SER A 10 49.41 49.31 122.84
C SER A 10 49.56 48.12 121.88
N ALA A 11 49.89 46.93 122.41
CA ALA A 11 50.00 45.72 121.60
C ALA A 11 48.66 45.33 120.92
N MET A 12 47.54 45.54 121.60
CA MET A 12 46.19 45.33 121.04
C MET A 12 45.84 46.33 119.93
N LYS A 13 46.37 47.55 120.01
CA LYS A 13 46.20 48.58 118.96
C LYS A 13 47.04 48.23 117.73
N ASP A 14 48.32 47.90 117.91
CA ASP A 14 49.21 47.52 116.79
C ASP A 14 48.67 46.28 116.05
N MET A 15 48.17 45.29 116.80
CA MET A 15 47.54 44.10 116.22
C MET A 15 46.26 44.43 115.45
N ARG A 16 45.48 45.42 115.90
CA ARG A 16 44.29 45.89 115.17
C ARG A 16 44.67 46.59 113.87
N ASP A 17 45.68 47.45 113.91
CA ASP A 17 46.16 48.17 112.73
C ASP A 17 46.76 47.20 111.70
N GLU A 18 47.46 46.14 112.14
CA GLU A 18 47.95 45.08 111.26
C GLU A 18 46.83 44.24 110.65
N ILE A 19 45.77 43.95 111.42
CA ILE A 19 44.56 43.27 110.90
C ILE A 19 43.88 44.11 109.82
N GLU A 20 43.73 45.44 110.02
CA GLU A 20 43.09 46.30 109.03
C GLU A 20 43.95 46.43 107.76
N ASN A 21 45.27 46.54 107.90
CA ASN A 21 46.19 46.52 106.75
C ASN A 21 46.13 45.18 105.99
N LEU A 22 46.08 44.05 106.69
CA LEU A 22 45.92 42.73 106.05
C LEU A 22 44.58 42.62 105.33
N LYS A 23 43.51 43.19 105.91
CA LYS A 23 42.19 43.21 105.30
C LYS A 23 42.18 44.03 104.02
N ASP A 24 42.80 45.20 104.01
CA ASP A 24 42.93 46.03 102.79
C ASP A 24 43.72 45.30 101.69
N ILE A 25 44.84 44.65 102.04
CA ILE A 25 45.63 43.84 101.10
C ILE A 25 44.80 42.68 100.53
N VAL A 26 43.99 42.02 101.36
CA VAL A 26 43.11 40.92 100.92
C VAL A 26 42.02 41.44 99.98
N VAL A 27 41.39 42.57 100.31
CA VAL A 27 40.37 43.21 99.47
C VAL A 27 40.96 43.61 98.11
N ASP A 28 42.15 44.20 98.07
CA ASP A 28 42.82 44.56 96.82
C ASP A 28 43.17 43.33 95.97
N LYS A 29 43.61 42.23 96.60
CA LYS A 29 43.85 40.97 95.88
C LYS A 29 42.56 40.36 95.34
N ILE A 30 41.47 40.43 96.09
CA ILE A 30 40.15 39.97 95.64
C ILE A 30 39.70 40.80 94.44
N ASN A 31 39.74 42.13 94.51
CA ASN A 31 39.34 43.02 93.42
C ASN A 31 40.19 42.78 92.16
N ASN A 32 41.50 42.59 92.31
CA ASN A 32 42.39 42.26 91.19
C ASN A 32 42.07 40.89 90.57
N LEU A 33 41.81 39.88 91.39
CA LEU A 33 41.40 38.56 90.91
C LEU A 33 40.05 38.60 90.20
N GLU A 34 39.08 39.33 90.75
CA GLU A 34 37.78 39.54 90.12
C GLU A 34 37.91 40.24 88.77
N GLY A 35 38.78 41.26 88.66
CA GLY A 35 39.11 41.91 87.40
C GLY A 35 39.71 40.94 86.39
N LEU A 36 40.74 40.19 86.78
CA LEU A 36 41.39 39.22 85.90
C LEU A 36 40.43 38.11 85.43
N VAL A 37 39.58 37.62 86.33
CA VAL A 37 38.56 36.62 85.99
C VAL A 37 37.54 37.19 85.01
N ARG A 38 37.08 38.43 85.23
CA ARG A 38 36.14 39.12 84.33
C ARG A 38 36.74 39.33 82.95
N ASP A 39 37.98 39.78 82.86
CA ASP A 39 38.66 40.01 81.59
C ASP A 39 38.89 38.71 80.83
N LYS A 40 39.32 37.64 81.53
CA LYS A 40 39.45 36.32 80.93
C LYS A 40 38.11 35.77 80.45
N LEU A 41 37.04 35.96 81.22
CA LEU A 41 35.70 35.51 80.85
C LEU A 41 35.22 36.24 79.59
N ALA A 42 35.34 37.56 79.55
CA ALA A 42 34.98 38.37 78.38
C ALA A 42 35.80 37.98 77.13
N ALA A 43 37.10 37.75 77.28
CA ALA A 43 37.95 37.30 76.17
C ALA A 43 37.55 35.90 75.67
N THR A 44 37.16 34.99 76.56
CA THR A 44 36.65 33.67 76.16
C THR A 44 35.29 33.75 75.47
N GLU A 45 34.41 34.64 75.92
CA GLU A 45 33.09 34.86 75.34
C GLU A 45 33.21 35.39 73.91
N LEU A 46 34.03 36.42 73.69
CA LEU A 46 34.28 36.99 72.38
C LEU A 46 34.89 35.95 71.41
N LYS A 47 35.82 35.12 71.90
CA LYS A 47 36.39 34.02 71.09
C LYS A 47 35.37 32.93 70.77
N MET A 48 34.38 32.69 71.64
CA MET A 48 33.29 31.77 71.35
C MET A 48 32.33 32.35 70.31
N GLU A 49 31.99 33.63 70.39
CA GLU A 49 31.16 34.32 69.40
C GLU A 49 31.79 34.30 68.00
N GLU A 50 33.09 34.63 67.89
CA GLU A 50 33.81 34.56 66.61
C GLU A 50 33.78 33.16 65.98
N ARG A 51 33.98 32.12 66.80
CA ARG A 51 33.92 30.72 66.33
C ARG A 51 32.52 30.29 65.94
N MET A 52 31.49 30.79 66.64
CA MET A 52 30.10 30.50 66.33
C MET A 52 29.71 31.10 64.99
N ASN A 53 30.10 32.35 64.73
CA ASN A 53 29.88 33.03 63.46
C ASN A 53 30.62 32.34 62.28
N ASP A 54 31.87 31.90 62.46
CA ASP A 54 32.58 31.11 61.42
C ASP A 54 31.86 29.80 61.10
N LEU A 55 31.38 29.09 62.12
CA LEU A 55 30.66 27.84 61.93
C LEU A 55 29.32 28.05 61.22
N GLU A 56 28.60 29.12 61.55
CA GLU A 56 27.34 29.47 60.90
C GLU A 56 27.54 29.74 59.40
N ASN A 57 28.48 30.61 59.05
CA ASN A 57 28.81 30.91 57.66
C ASN A 57 29.22 29.66 56.86
N ARG A 58 30.05 28.79 57.45
CA ARG A 58 30.48 27.53 56.80
C ARG A 58 29.34 26.54 56.65
N LEU A 59 28.37 26.56 57.57
CA LEU A 59 27.18 25.72 57.49
C LEU A 59 26.27 26.21 56.37
N GLU A 60 26.04 27.52 56.26
CA GLU A 60 25.27 28.13 55.17
C GLU A 60 25.87 27.82 53.80
N ASP A 61 27.19 27.97 53.63
CA ASP A 61 27.89 27.63 52.38
C ASP A 61 27.73 26.15 51.99
N LYS A 62 27.85 25.24 52.98
CA LYS A 62 27.65 23.81 52.75
C LYS A 62 26.21 23.45 52.42
N ILE A 63 25.25 24.10 53.08
CA ILE A 63 23.82 23.96 52.79
C ILE A 63 23.55 24.40 51.35
N SER A 64 24.03 25.59 50.96
CA SER A 64 23.88 26.13 49.61
C SER A 64 24.47 25.21 48.54
N THR A 65 25.70 24.73 48.76
CA THR A 65 26.38 23.79 47.85
C THR A 65 25.61 22.49 47.70
N THR A 66 25.13 21.94 48.81
CA THR A 66 24.37 20.67 48.83
C THR A 66 23.01 20.84 48.16
N CYS A 67 22.31 21.95 48.39
CA CYS A 67 21.09 22.30 47.68
C CYS A 67 21.31 22.40 46.16
N GLY A 68 22.43 22.97 45.72
CA GLY A 68 22.82 23.02 44.31
C GLY A 68 22.99 21.63 43.68
N VAL A 69 23.71 20.73 44.36
CA VAL A 69 23.91 19.35 43.90
C VAL A 69 22.59 18.57 43.86
N ILE A 70 21.75 18.69 44.90
CA ILE A 70 20.41 18.05 44.92
C ILE A 70 19.55 18.55 43.76
N ALA A 71 19.60 19.84 43.44
CA ALA A 71 18.87 20.41 42.33
C ALA A 71 19.41 19.96 40.96
N GLN A 72 20.69 19.65 40.83
CA GLN A 72 21.26 19.04 39.61
C GLN A 72 20.83 17.58 39.46
N VAL A 73 20.86 16.79 40.54
CA VAL A 73 20.41 15.38 40.52
C VAL A 73 18.92 15.28 40.17
N LYS A 74 18.07 16.17 40.72
CA LYS A 74 16.64 16.25 40.33
C LYS A 74 16.42 16.70 38.88
N ARG A 75 17.40 17.34 38.25
CA ARG A 75 17.33 17.88 36.88
C ARG A 75 18.16 17.10 35.87
N CYS A 76 18.59 15.87 36.17
CA CYS A 76 19.14 14.96 35.16
C CYS A 76 18.04 14.64 34.12
N SER A 77 17.84 15.56 33.17
CA SER A 77 16.92 15.51 32.05
C SER A 77 17.14 14.27 31.16
N GLU A 78 18.34 13.72 31.19
CA GLU A 78 18.71 12.47 30.52
C GLU A 78 17.85 11.28 30.99
N PHE A 79 17.55 11.17 32.29
CA PHE A 79 16.72 10.08 32.81
C PHE A 79 15.23 10.26 32.49
N GLN A 80 14.72 11.49 32.47
CA GLN A 80 13.34 11.75 32.09
C GLN A 80 13.11 11.45 30.61
N GLY A 81 14.05 11.84 29.74
CA GLY A 81 13.98 11.50 28.31
C GLY A 81 14.01 9.99 28.06
N VAL A 82 14.78 9.23 28.86
CA VAL A 82 14.77 7.76 28.82
C VAL A 82 13.42 7.20 29.30
N LEU A 83 12.84 7.73 30.38
CA LEU A 83 11.54 7.30 30.88
C LEU A 83 10.42 7.55 29.86
N ASP A 84 10.39 8.72 29.24
CA ASP A 84 9.42 9.07 28.19
C ASP A 84 9.59 8.14 26.97
N SER A 85 10.84 7.80 26.62
CA SER A 85 11.14 6.85 25.54
C SER A 85 10.66 5.43 25.87
N ILE A 86 10.83 4.98 27.12
CA ILE A 86 10.33 3.67 27.57
C ILE A 86 8.81 3.61 27.51
N GLN A 87 8.12 4.66 27.97
CA GLN A 87 6.65 4.74 27.89
C GLN A 87 6.15 4.76 26.44
N ALA A 88 6.86 5.43 25.54
CA ALA A 88 6.55 5.40 24.12
C ALA A 88 6.71 4.00 23.51
N VAL A 89 7.74 3.26 23.90
CA VAL A 89 7.94 1.86 23.48
C VAL A 89 6.84 0.96 24.03
N GLU A 90 6.45 1.10 25.29
CA GLU A 90 5.35 0.34 25.91
C GLU A 90 4.03 0.56 25.16
N LYS A 91 3.71 1.81 24.81
CA LYS A 91 2.53 2.13 24.02
C LYS A 91 2.55 1.47 22.64
N ASN A 92 3.71 1.45 21.98
CA ASN A 92 3.87 0.80 20.68
C ASN A 92 3.71 -0.72 20.79
N LEU A 93 4.23 -1.34 21.86
CA LEU A 93 4.08 -2.78 22.10
C LEU A 93 2.61 -3.17 22.26
N ASN A 94 1.83 -2.41 23.04
CA ASN A 94 0.39 -2.66 23.20
C ASN A 94 -0.37 -2.53 21.87
N ASN A 95 -0.03 -1.52 21.05
CA ASN A 95 -0.63 -1.38 19.72
C ASN A 95 -0.28 -2.55 18.78
N PHE A 96 0.94 -3.10 18.88
CA PHE A 96 1.31 -4.29 18.11
C PHE A 96 0.56 -5.53 18.57
N GLU A 97 0.28 -5.67 19.87
CA GLU A 97 -0.52 -6.78 20.41
C GLU A 97 -1.96 -6.74 19.87
N ASP A 98 -2.60 -5.57 19.85
CA ASP A 98 -3.93 -5.38 19.27
C ASP A 98 -3.96 -5.74 17.77
N GLN A 99 -2.98 -5.27 17.01
CA GLN A 99 -2.86 -5.57 15.58
C GLN A 99 -2.64 -7.07 15.31
N LEU A 100 -1.86 -7.75 16.16
CA LEU A 100 -1.63 -9.18 16.04
C LEU A 100 -2.94 -9.97 16.24
N GLN A 101 -3.78 -9.54 17.17
CA GLN A 101 -5.07 -10.16 17.44
C GLN A 101 -6.10 -9.96 16.31
N GLU A 102 -6.07 -8.79 15.65
CA GLU A 102 -6.85 -8.55 14.43
C GLU A 102 -6.40 -9.48 13.29
N VAL A 103 -5.09 -9.63 13.08
CA VAL A 103 -4.53 -10.53 12.07
C VAL A 103 -4.90 -12.00 12.36
N GLU A 104 -4.84 -12.44 13.61
CA GLU A 104 -5.25 -13.80 14.00
C GLU A 104 -6.73 -14.06 13.69
N THR A 105 -7.58 -13.07 13.95
CA THR A 105 -9.03 -13.15 13.65
C THR A 105 -9.28 -13.21 12.15
N ALA A 106 -8.60 -12.37 11.37
CA ALA A 106 -8.68 -12.39 9.90
C ALA A 106 -8.19 -13.71 9.30
N ALA A 107 -7.14 -14.30 9.88
CA ALA A 107 -6.62 -15.60 9.48
C ALA A 107 -7.66 -16.71 9.72
N LYS A 108 -8.28 -16.77 10.91
CA LYS A 108 -9.35 -17.73 11.22
C LYS A 108 -10.53 -17.63 10.26
N GLN A 109 -10.95 -16.40 9.93
CA GLN A 109 -12.05 -16.17 8.99
C GLN A 109 -11.69 -16.60 7.56
N SER A 110 -10.43 -16.41 7.15
CA SER A 110 -9.92 -16.87 5.86
C SER A 110 -9.92 -18.40 5.76
N THR A 111 -9.52 -19.11 6.81
CA THR A 111 -9.58 -20.58 6.87
C THR A 111 -11.01 -21.10 6.74
N LEU A 112 -11.97 -20.53 7.48
CA LEU A 112 -13.39 -20.91 7.37
C LEU A 112 -13.95 -20.68 5.95
N THR A 113 -13.48 -19.63 5.28
CA THR A 113 -13.89 -19.32 3.90
C THR A 113 -13.30 -20.34 2.92
N ALA A 114 -12.04 -20.75 3.12
CA ALA A 114 -11.41 -21.79 2.31
C ALA A 114 -12.13 -23.14 2.46
N ASP A 115 -12.47 -23.55 3.68
CA ASP A 115 -13.24 -24.78 3.94
C ASP A 115 -14.62 -24.74 3.25
N ALA A 116 -15.27 -23.57 3.24
CA ALA A 116 -16.54 -23.39 2.55
C ALA A 116 -16.41 -23.44 1.02
N MET A 117 -15.29 -22.96 0.47
CA MET A 117 -14.98 -23.06 -0.96
C MET A 117 -14.67 -24.50 -1.36
N GLU A 118 -13.94 -25.25 -0.55
CA GLU A 118 -13.63 -26.66 -0.80
C GLU A 118 -14.91 -27.51 -0.89
N LYS A 119 -15.85 -27.33 0.04
CA LYS A 119 -17.17 -27.99 -0.03
C LYS A 119 -17.97 -27.64 -1.29
N LYS A 120 -17.86 -26.39 -1.77
CA LYS A 120 -18.49 -25.99 -3.04
C LYS A 120 -17.79 -26.63 -4.24
N LEU A 121 -16.48 -26.78 -4.19
CA LEU A 121 -15.70 -27.46 -5.22
C LEU A 121 -16.08 -28.93 -5.33
N ASP A 122 -16.24 -29.63 -4.21
CA ASP A 122 -16.73 -31.02 -4.17
C ASP A 122 -18.14 -31.12 -4.75
N SER A 123 -19.03 -30.21 -4.36
CA SER A 123 -20.39 -30.15 -4.91
C SER A 123 -20.37 -29.91 -6.43
N LEU A 124 -19.50 -29.03 -6.94
CA LEU A 124 -19.34 -28.80 -8.37
C LEU A 124 -18.79 -30.03 -9.08
N GLY A 125 -17.82 -30.73 -8.47
CA GLY A 125 -17.28 -31.99 -9.00
C GLY A 125 -18.39 -33.02 -9.23
N SER A 126 -19.25 -33.24 -8.24
CA SER A 126 -20.40 -34.15 -8.37
C SER A 126 -21.40 -33.74 -9.46
N GLN A 127 -21.61 -32.43 -9.66
CA GLN A 127 -22.48 -31.91 -10.73
C GLN A 127 -21.86 -32.12 -12.11
N VAL A 128 -20.54 -31.96 -12.24
CA VAL A 128 -19.79 -32.22 -13.47
C VAL A 128 -19.87 -33.70 -13.83
N GLU A 129 -19.67 -34.60 -12.87
CA GLU A 129 -19.83 -36.05 -13.08
C GLU A 129 -21.25 -36.38 -13.56
N THR A 130 -22.27 -35.86 -12.88
CA THR A 130 -23.67 -36.04 -13.29
C THR A 130 -23.93 -35.52 -14.70
N THR A 131 -23.35 -34.37 -15.05
CA THR A 131 -23.49 -33.77 -16.39
C THR A 131 -22.79 -34.62 -17.44
N ASN A 132 -21.60 -35.13 -17.15
CA ASN A 132 -20.86 -36.03 -18.02
C ASN A 132 -21.61 -37.35 -18.27
N ASP A 133 -22.23 -37.90 -17.22
CA ASP A 133 -23.12 -39.06 -17.34
C ASP A 133 -24.34 -38.77 -18.21
N ASN A 134 -24.90 -37.56 -18.14
CA ASN A 134 -26.00 -37.17 -19.01
C ASN A 134 -25.55 -36.98 -20.46
N ILE A 135 -24.37 -36.39 -20.69
CA ILE A 135 -23.78 -36.22 -22.03
C ILE A 135 -23.54 -37.58 -22.68
N SER A 136 -22.95 -38.54 -21.94
CA SER A 136 -22.70 -39.89 -22.47
C SER A 136 -23.99 -40.61 -22.86
N LYS A 137 -25.10 -40.39 -22.14
CA LYS A 137 -26.43 -40.90 -22.49
C LYS A 137 -27.06 -40.18 -23.70
N LEU A 138 -26.77 -38.90 -23.89
CA LEU A 138 -27.30 -38.08 -24.99
C LEU A 138 -26.51 -38.25 -26.30
N SER A 139 -25.21 -38.53 -26.24
CA SER A 139 -24.34 -38.71 -27.42
C SER A 139 -24.93 -39.66 -28.47
N PRO A 140 -25.39 -40.89 -28.15
CA PRO A 140 -25.97 -41.78 -29.15
C PRO A 140 -27.32 -41.29 -29.71
N LEU A 141 -28.08 -40.49 -28.94
CA LEU A 141 -29.34 -39.89 -29.40
C LEU A 141 -29.06 -38.75 -30.40
N VAL A 142 -28.02 -37.96 -30.15
CA VAL A 142 -27.56 -36.91 -31.06
C VAL A 142 -27.03 -37.52 -32.36
N GLU A 143 -26.24 -38.60 -32.31
CA GLU A 143 -25.78 -39.30 -33.52
C GLU A 143 -26.97 -39.83 -34.35
N THR A 144 -27.99 -40.37 -33.68
CA THR A 144 -29.23 -40.85 -34.33
C THR A 144 -30.05 -39.70 -34.94
N CYS A 145 -30.13 -38.56 -34.26
CA CYS A 145 -30.80 -37.36 -34.76
C CYS A 145 -29.99 -36.68 -35.87
N SER A 146 -28.67 -36.74 -35.84
CA SER A 146 -27.78 -36.20 -36.88
C SER A 146 -27.91 -36.98 -38.17
N ALA A 147 -27.95 -38.32 -38.09
CA ALA A 147 -28.24 -39.18 -39.22
C ALA A 147 -29.64 -38.90 -39.81
N SER A 148 -30.62 -38.58 -38.95
CA SER A 148 -31.97 -38.21 -39.38
C SER A 148 -32.07 -36.78 -39.96
N ALA A 149 -31.29 -35.83 -39.43
CA ALA A 149 -31.20 -34.45 -39.91
C ALA A 149 -30.44 -34.33 -41.23
N MET A 150 -29.49 -35.24 -41.52
CA MET A 150 -28.90 -35.36 -42.88
C MET A 150 -29.93 -35.80 -43.94
N SER A 151 -31.08 -36.35 -43.54
CA SER A 151 -32.23 -36.57 -44.44
C SER A 151 -33.14 -35.33 -44.59
N CYS A 152 -32.99 -34.33 -43.72
CA CYS A 152 -33.77 -33.09 -43.71
C CYS A 152 -32.83 -31.89 -43.87
N GLY A 153 -32.42 -31.66 -45.11
CA GLY A 153 -31.48 -30.60 -45.47
C GLY A 153 -31.93 -29.20 -45.05
N VAL A 154 -31.15 -28.58 -44.17
CA VAL A 154 -31.06 -27.12 -44.02
C VAL A 154 -29.58 -26.77 -44.03
N SER A 155 -29.04 -26.62 -45.24
CA SER A 155 -27.69 -26.13 -45.50
C SER A 155 -27.67 -24.60 -45.39
N GLY A 156 -27.32 -24.10 -44.21
CA GLY A 156 -26.99 -22.69 -43.99
C GLY A 156 -25.74 -22.59 -43.13
N GLY A 157 -24.60 -23.06 -43.66
CA GLY A 157 -23.33 -23.02 -42.94
C GLY A 157 -22.94 -21.57 -42.63
N VAL A 158 -22.65 -21.27 -41.36
CA VAL A 158 -22.05 -20.00 -40.98
C VAL A 158 -20.64 -19.96 -41.57
N GLU A 159 -20.36 -18.91 -42.33
CA GLU A 159 -19.10 -18.76 -43.04
C GLU A 159 -17.93 -18.55 -42.06
N GLU A 160 -16.96 -19.47 -42.07
CA GLU A 160 -15.82 -19.46 -41.14
C GLU A 160 -14.61 -18.68 -41.67
N TYR A 161 -14.52 -18.52 -42.98
CA TYR A 161 -13.43 -17.82 -43.68
C TYR A 161 -13.91 -16.50 -44.28
N PHE A 162 -13.13 -15.46 -44.04
CA PHE A 162 -13.45 -14.07 -44.34
C PHE A 162 -12.47 -13.49 -45.33
N ASP A 163 -12.88 -12.39 -45.95
CA ASP A 163 -12.05 -11.54 -46.79
C ASP A 163 -12.05 -10.10 -46.25
N PRO A 164 -11.43 -9.86 -45.09
CA PRO A 164 -11.47 -8.56 -44.41
C PRO A 164 -10.72 -7.45 -45.16
N LEU A 165 -9.76 -7.79 -46.03
CA LEU A 165 -8.90 -6.83 -46.73
C LEU A 165 -9.23 -6.68 -48.23
N GLY A 166 -10.20 -7.43 -48.75
CA GLY A 166 -10.55 -7.45 -50.17
C GLY A 166 -9.58 -8.33 -50.98
N GLY A 167 -10.10 -9.42 -51.56
CA GLY A 167 -9.32 -10.46 -52.21
C GLY A 167 -10.00 -11.83 -52.13
N LYS A 168 -9.55 -12.67 -51.18
CA LYS A 168 -9.97 -14.08 -51.05
C LYS A 168 -10.49 -14.35 -49.63
N LYS A 169 -11.46 -15.25 -49.52
CA LYS A 169 -11.95 -15.78 -48.24
C LYS A 169 -10.97 -16.81 -47.67
N GLU A 170 -9.84 -16.34 -47.18
CA GLU A 170 -8.75 -17.17 -46.63
C GLU A 170 -8.45 -16.87 -45.16
N TRP A 171 -9.12 -15.88 -44.58
CA TRP A 171 -8.92 -15.46 -43.19
C TRP A 171 -9.89 -16.17 -42.26
N ARG A 172 -9.40 -17.11 -41.47
CA ARG A 172 -10.23 -17.84 -40.51
C ARG A 172 -10.48 -16.97 -39.28
N LEU A 173 -11.75 -16.76 -38.90
CA LEU A 173 -12.08 -15.99 -37.69
C LEU A 173 -11.71 -16.79 -36.43
N ALA A 174 -10.76 -16.27 -35.65
CA ALA A 174 -10.33 -16.85 -34.38
C ALA A 174 -11.12 -16.27 -33.20
N PHE A 175 -11.37 -14.96 -33.20
CA PHE A 175 -12.12 -14.30 -32.13
C PHE A 175 -12.86 -13.07 -32.63
N ARG A 176 -14.07 -12.84 -32.12
CA ARG A 176 -14.80 -11.58 -32.25
C ARG A 176 -15.15 -11.06 -30.86
N GLY A 177 -14.59 -9.90 -30.52
CA GLY A 177 -14.98 -9.15 -29.34
C GLY A 177 -16.17 -8.24 -29.67
N THR A 178 -17.14 -8.13 -28.76
CA THR A 178 -18.37 -7.34 -28.89
C THR A 178 -18.38 -6.28 -27.79
N ALA A 179 -18.57 -5.01 -28.11
CA ALA A 179 -18.57 -3.96 -27.12
C ALA A 179 -19.86 -3.99 -26.27
N TYR A 180 -19.79 -3.47 -25.04
CA TYR A 180 -20.94 -3.19 -24.16
C TYR A 180 -21.81 -4.39 -23.76
N ILE A 181 -21.28 -5.62 -23.76
CA ILE A 181 -22.02 -6.84 -23.37
C ILE A 181 -21.82 -7.28 -21.92
N ASN A 182 -21.06 -6.51 -21.13
CA ASN A 182 -20.62 -6.78 -19.76
C ASN A 182 -19.81 -8.08 -19.56
N VAL A 183 -19.05 -8.46 -20.59
CA VAL A 183 -18.10 -9.58 -20.55
C VAL A 183 -16.72 -9.07 -20.92
N GLU A 184 -15.70 -9.42 -20.14
CA GLU A 184 -14.31 -9.01 -20.43
C GLU A 184 -13.79 -9.76 -21.67
N SER A 185 -13.18 -9.03 -22.62
CA SER A 185 -12.67 -9.59 -23.88
C SER A 185 -11.41 -10.42 -23.70
N TYR A 186 -10.50 -9.99 -22.82
CA TYR A 186 -9.23 -10.67 -22.62
C TYR A 186 -9.37 -12.10 -22.07
N PRO A 187 -10.09 -12.34 -20.95
CA PRO A 187 -10.32 -13.71 -20.48
C PRO A 187 -11.24 -14.50 -21.42
N ALA A 188 -12.18 -13.84 -22.13
CA ALA A 188 -12.97 -14.48 -23.16
C ALA A 188 -12.12 -14.98 -24.33
N TYR A 189 -11.11 -14.22 -24.76
CA TYR A 189 -10.17 -14.63 -25.80
C TYR A 189 -9.28 -15.79 -25.35
N LEU A 190 -8.63 -15.66 -24.19
CA LEU A 190 -7.67 -16.66 -23.71
C LEU A 190 -8.36 -17.97 -23.31
N TYR A 191 -9.43 -17.87 -22.54
CA TYR A 191 -9.99 -19.01 -21.81
C TYR A 191 -11.45 -19.31 -22.18
N GLY A 192 -12.08 -18.49 -23.04
CA GLY A 192 -13.52 -18.61 -23.32
C GLY A 192 -14.42 -18.15 -22.17
N THR A 193 -13.86 -17.47 -21.16
CA THR A 193 -14.63 -17.00 -19.99
C THR A 193 -15.78 -16.08 -20.40
N GLY A 194 -16.98 -16.35 -19.87
CA GLY A 194 -18.17 -15.55 -20.15
C GLY A 194 -18.80 -15.77 -21.53
N ILE A 195 -18.28 -16.72 -22.34
CA ILE A 195 -18.88 -17.10 -23.62
C ILE A 195 -19.80 -18.32 -23.39
N PRO A 196 -21.08 -18.27 -23.83
CA PRO A 196 -21.98 -19.42 -23.74
C PRO A 196 -21.56 -20.56 -24.68
N ALA A 197 -21.99 -21.78 -24.39
CA ALA A 197 -21.70 -22.95 -25.22
C ALA A 197 -22.23 -22.81 -26.66
N TYR A 198 -23.37 -22.13 -26.81
CA TYR A 198 -23.93 -21.77 -28.11
C TYR A 198 -23.87 -20.25 -28.28
N VAL A 199 -23.14 -19.81 -29.30
CA VAL A 199 -22.99 -18.41 -29.66
C VAL A 199 -23.84 -18.13 -30.91
N GLU A 200 -24.56 -17.01 -30.89
CA GLU A 200 -25.46 -16.61 -31.95
C GLU A 200 -24.72 -16.46 -33.29
N PRO A 201 -25.33 -16.82 -34.43
CA PRO A 201 -24.70 -16.64 -35.74
C PRO A 201 -24.26 -15.18 -36.02
N GLY A 202 -24.97 -14.20 -35.47
CA GLY A 202 -24.59 -12.78 -35.57
C GLY A 202 -23.25 -12.44 -34.93
N CYS A 203 -22.82 -13.20 -33.92
CA CYS A 203 -21.53 -13.03 -33.29
C CYS A 203 -20.37 -13.65 -34.07
N LYS A 204 -20.65 -14.28 -35.22
CA LYS A 204 -19.65 -14.84 -36.13
C LYS A 204 -19.52 -13.99 -37.41
N GLN A 205 -20.06 -12.77 -37.41
CA GLN A 205 -20.01 -11.88 -38.57
C GLN A 205 -19.85 -10.43 -38.13
N PHE A 206 -19.49 -9.57 -39.08
CA PHE A 206 -19.31 -8.14 -38.83
C PHE A 206 -20.36 -7.27 -39.52
N ASN A 207 -21.03 -7.74 -40.57
CA ASN A 207 -22.01 -6.98 -41.35
C ASN A 207 -23.30 -6.53 -40.60
N HIS A 208 -23.44 -6.88 -39.32
CA HIS A 208 -24.61 -6.60 -38.48
C HIS A 208 -25.95 -7.13 -39.03
N SER A 209 -25.93 -8.11 -39.94
CA SER A 209 -27.16 -8.70 -40.50
C SER A 209 -28.00 -9.48 -39.47
N LEU A 210 -27.40 -9.86 -38.34
CA LEU A 210 -28.05 -10.55 -37.22
C LEU A 210 -27.55 -9.97 -35.90
N PRO A 211 -28.39 -9.95 -34.84
CA PRO A 211 -27.99 -9.46 -33.53
C PRO A 211 -26.89 -10.32 -32.91
N CYS A 212 -26.09 -9.69 -32.06
CA CYS A 212 -25.06 -10.37 -31.28
C CYS A 212 -24.97 -9.79 -29.87
N SER A 213 -25.07 -10.66 -28.86
CA SER A 213 -24.99 -10.32 -27.44
C SER A 213 -23.76 -10.91 -26.74
N ASN A 214 -22.90 -11.62 -27.46
CA ASN A 214 -21.78 -12.37 -26.89
C ASN A 214 -20.47 -12.09 -27.61
N HIS A 215 -19.35 -12.44 -26.98
CA HIS A 215 -18.12 -12.69 -27.71
C HIS A 215 -18.23 -13.99 -28.51
N TYR A 216 -17.40 -14.13 -29.53
CA TYR A 216 -17.20 -15.41 -30.21
C TYR A 216 -15.73 -15.80 -30.12
N ARG A 217 -15.48 -17.06 -29.77
CA ARG A 217 -14.16 -17.68 -29.73
C ARG A 217 -14.19 -18.96 -30.56
N ASN A 218 -13.41 -19.01 -31.63
CA ASN A 218 -13.22 -20.23 -32.39
C ASN A 218 -12.20 -21.10 -31.65
N ARG A 219 -12.72 -22.12 -30.95
CA ARG A 219 -11.91 -23.01 -30.12
C ARG A 219 -10.82 -23.71 -30.93
N ASP A 220 -11.18 -24.22 -32.11
CA ASP A 220 -10.24 -24.95 -32.96
C ASP A 220 -9.13 -24.04 -33.50
N ALA A 221 -9.47 -22.84 -34.00
CA ALA A 221 -8.45 -21.92 -34.51
C ALA A 221 -7.47 -21.42 -33.43
N ILE A 222 -7.91 -21.32 -32.16
CA ILE A 222 -7.07 -20.86 -31.05
C ILE A 222 -6.28 -22.00 -30.40
N GLU A 223 -6.90 -23.16 -30.17
CA GLU A 223 -6.24 -24.29 -29.49
C GLU A 223 -5.30 -25.05 -30.42
N ASN A 224 -5.58 -25.05 -31.74
CA ASN A 224 -4.70 -25.60 -32.77
C ASN A 224 -3.96 -24.49 -33.51
N TRP A 225 -3.30 -23.60 -32.75
CA TRP A 225 -2.49 -22.50 -33.28
C TRP A 225 -1.15 -23.02 -33.83
N SER A 226 -1.19 -23.70 -34.96
CA SER A 226 -0.02 -24.20 -35.69
C SER A 226 -0.03 -23.65 -37.11
N ASP A 227 1.17 -23.41 -37.67
CA ASP A 227 1.37 -22.97 -39.06
C ASP A 227 0.72 -21.63 -39.44
N VAL A 228 0.27 -20.83 -38.47
CA VAL A 228 -0.25 -19.48 -38.71
C VAL A 228 0.87 -18.61 -39.33
N LYS A 229 0.65 -18.10 -40.53
CA LYS A 229 1.57 -17.19 -41.23
C LYS A 229 1.31 -15.75 -40.89
N GLN A 230 0.04 -15.39 -40.75
CA GLN A 230 -0.36 -14.01 -40.50
C GLN A 230 -1.55 -13.96 -39.55
N VAL A 231 -1.57 -12.92 -38.73
CA VAL A 231 -2.72 -12.60 -37.87
C VAL A 231 -3.20 -11.20 -38.22
N LEU A 232 -4.48 -11.05 -38.51
CA LEU A 232 -5.11 -9.75 -38.72
C LEU A 232 -5.93 -9.38 -37.49
N PHE A 233 -5.56 -8.25 -36.87
CA PHE A 233 -6.38 -7.59 -35.86
C PHE A 233 -7.19 -6.47 -36.52
N GLY A 234 -8.51 -6.60 -36.53
CA GLY A 234 -9.43 -5.64 -37.16
C GLY A 234 -10.34 -4.97 -36.15
N ILE A 235 -10.61 -3.68 -36.36
CA ILE A 235 -11.49 -2.85 -35.54
C ILE A 235 -12.70 -2.46 -36.39
N TYR A 236 -13.90 -2.77 -35.90
CA TYR A 236 -15.13 -2.67 -36.69
C TYR A 236 -16.14 -1.71 -36.07
N GLU A 237 -16.74 -0.87 -36.92
CA GLU A 237 -17.84 0.01 -36.56
C GLU A 237 -18.92 -0.10 -37.64
N LYS A 238 -20.16 -0.36 -37.23
CA LYS A 238 -21.32 -0.53 -38.13
C LYS A 238 -21.03 -1.51 -39.29
N GLY A 239 -20.30 -2.56 -38.98
CA GLY A 239 -19.88 -3.61 -39.90
C GLY A 239 -18.84 -3.25 -40.95
N GLN A 240 -18.20 -2.09 -40.82
CA GLN A 240 -17.07 -1.69 -41.66
C GLN A 240 -15.75 -1.88 -40.88
N LEU A 241 -14.72 -2.37 -41.56
CA LEU A 241 -13.36 -2.43 -41.03
C LEU A 241 -12.79 -1.01 -41.03
N MET A 242 -12.63 -0.42 -39.84
CA MET A 242 -12.18 0.97 -39.68
C MET A 242 -10.66 1.09 -39.61
N LYS A 243 -10.02 0.16 -38.87
CA LYS A 243 -8.58 0.11 -38.67
C LYS A 243 -8.14 -1.35 -38.58
N TYR A 244 -6.90 -1.62 -38.96
CA TYR A 244 -6.29 -2.94 -38.79
C TYR A 244 -4.81 -2.87 -38.43
N VAL A 245 -4.32 -3.97 -37.87
CA VAL A 245 -2.90 -4.30 -37.75
C VAL A 245 -2.70 -5.73 -38.24
N LEU A 246 -1.76 -5.92 -39.16
CA LEU A 246 -1.35 -7.20 -39.70
C LEU A 246 -0.03 -7.61 -39.05
N PHE A 247 -0.01 -8.79 -38.45
CA PHE A 247 1.13 -9.35 -37.73
C PHE A 247 1.71 -10.57 -38.46
N ASP A 248 3.01 -10.79 -38.29
CA ASP A 248 3.69 -12.04 -38.61
C ASP A 248 3.33 -13.09 -37.56
N GLY A 249 2.54 -14.08 -38.00
CA GLY A 249 2.11 -15.19 -37.17
C GLY A 249 3.15 -16.30 -37.07
N SER A 250 4.20 -16.27 -37.89
CA SER A 250 5.19 -17.34 -37.96
C SER A 250 5.87 -17.54 -36.61
N GLY A 251 5.84 -18.77 -36.09
CA GLY A 251 6.40 -19.10 -34.78
C GLY A 251 5.75 -18.36 -33.60
N SER A 252 4.54 -17.81 -33.78
CA SER A 252 3.72 -17.27 -32.69
C SER A 252 2.86 -18.36 -32.05
N ASP A 253 2.30 -18.05 -30.89
CA ASP A 253 1.17 -18.75 -30.30
C ASP A 253 0.00 -17.76 -30.10
N TYR A 254 -1.16 -18.28 -29.69
CA TYR A 254 -2.35 -17.47 -29.44
C TYR A 254 -2.19 -16.44 -28.31
N THR A 255 -1.10 -16.46 -27.55
CA THR A 255 -0.83 -15.52 -26.45
C THR A 255 0.23 -14.46 -26.78
N ASN A 256 1.08 -14.68 -27.80
CA ASN A 256 2.25 -13.84 -28.08
C ASN A 256 2.27 -13.15 -29.46
N TRP A 257 1.29 -13.43 -30.34
CA TRP A 257 1.26 -12.86 -31.70
C TRP A 257 1.06 -11.33 -31.74
N PHE A 258 0.44 -10.75 -30.71
CA PHE A 258 0.15 -9.32 -30.60
C PHE A 258 1.35 -8.60 -29.97
N ALA A 259 2.40 -8.41 -30.76
CA ALA A 259 3.65 -7.78 -30.35
C ALA A 259 4.15 -6.79 -31.40
N GLU A 260 4.87 -5.76 -30.96
CA GLU A 260 5.40 -4.69 -31.81
C GLU A 260 6.32 -5.21 -32.92
N ASP A 261 7.24 -6.11 -32.58
CA ASP A 261 8.22 -6.70 -33.49
C ASP A 261 7.61 -7.61 -34.55
N ARG A 262 6.34 -8.01 -34.37
CA ARG A 262 5.57 -8.80 -35.34
C ARG A 262 4.76 -7.95 -36.32
N VAL A 263 4.71 -6.62 -36.18
CA VAL A 263 3.87 -5.79 -37.07
C VAL A 263 4.43 -5.77 -38.51
N ILE A 264 3.67 -6.33 -39.44
CA ILE A 264 3.93 -6.27 -40.88
C ILE A 264 3.41 -4.94 -41.44
N ALA A 265 2.12 -4.65 -41.22
CA ALA A 265 1.43 -3.50 -41.76
C ALA A 265 0.32 -3.01 -40.81
N SER A 266 -0.09 -1.75 -40.94
CA SER A 266 -1.21 -1.19 -40.17
C SER A 266 -1.88 -0.06 -40.93
N SER A 267 -3.14 0.23 -40.59
CA SER A 267 -3.82 1.47 -41.00
C SER A 267 -3.23 2.73 -40.36
N TRP A 268 -2.45 2.60 -39.28
CA TRP A 268 -1.73 3.73 -38.68
C TRP A 268 -0.31 3.80 -39.22
N VAL A 269 0.02 4.92 -39.88
CA VAL A 269 1.29 5.09 -40.60
C VAL A 269 2.48 5.24 -39.66
N ASP A 270 2.22 5.65 -38.41
CA ASP A 270 3.24 5.93 -37.40
C ASP A 270 3.46 4.77 -36.42
N LEU A 271 2.62 3.72 -36.46
CA LEU A 271 2.64 2.60 -35.51
C LEU A 271 4.01 1.90 -35.47
N LYS A 272 4.72 1.78 -36.58
CA LYS A 272 6.06 1.14 -36.60
C LYS A 272 7.21 2.08 -36.28
N THR A 273 6.95 3.39 -36.21
CA THR A 273 7.98 4.42 -36.14
C THR A 273 8.03 5.14 -34.80
N LEU A 274 6.89 5.22 -34.11
CA LEU A 274 6.82 5.76 -32.75
C LEU A 274 7.06 4.64 -31.74
N SER A 275 7.62 5.01 -30.58
CA SER A 275 7.85 4.09 -29.48
C SER A 275 6.54 3.63 -28.85
N HIS A 276 6.56 2.50 -28.15
CA HIS A 276 5.43 2.01 -27.38
C HIS A 276 5.81 1.85 -25.92
N ASN A 277 5.00 2.38 -25.00
CA ASN A 277 5.10 2.03 -23.58
C ASN A 277 4.27 0.78 -23.25
N PHE A 278 3.25 0.47 -24.07
CA PHE A 278 2.48 -0.78 -24.03
C PHE A 278 2.18 -1.28 -25.45
N PHE A 279 2.44 -2.56 -25.70
CA PHE A 279 2.04 -3.28 -26.91
C PHE A 279 1.84 -4.76 -26.58
N SER A 280 0.68 -5.14 -26.04
CA SER A 280 0.40 -6.55 -25.71
C SER A 280 -1.09 -6.85 -25.52
N LEU A 281 -1.46 -8.14 -25.63
CA LEU A 281 -2.81 -8.61 -25.27
C LEU A 281 -3.15 -8.29 -23.81
N ALA A 282 -2.20 -8.55 -22.90
CA ALA A 282 -2.39 -8.35 -21.47
C ALA A 282 -2.54 -6.86 -21.11
N GLY A 283 -1.81 -5.96 -21.78
CA GLY A 283 -1.88 -4.53 -21.56
C GLY A 283 -1.67 -4.11 -20.10
N GLU A 284 -2.44 -3.13 -19.63
CA GLU A 284 -2.44 -2.66 -18.24
C GLU A 284 -3.57 -3.31 -17.44
N ALA A 285 -3.24 -3.85 -16.26
CA ALA A 285 -4.21 -4.39 -15.32
C ALA A 285 -3.92 -3.91 -13.89
N ARG A 286 -4.71 -2.94 -13.44
CA ARG A 286 -4.73 -2.37 -12.09
C ARG A 286 -6.18 -2.24 -11.64
N ALA A 287 -6.39 -1.99 -10.34
CA ALA A 287 -7.74 -1.91 -9.76
C ALA A 287 -8.66 -0.92 -10.49
N THR A 288 -8.14 0.21 -10.97
CA THR A 288 -8.90 1.28 -11.65
C THR A 288 -8.71 1.34 -13.17
N HIS A 289 -7.82 0.51 -13.73
CA HIS A 289 -7.50 0.50 -15.17
C HIS A 289 -7.26 -0.93 -15.63
N LYS A 290 -8.19 -1.47 -16.44
CA LYS A 290 -7.97 -2.67 -17.24
C LYS A 290 -8.03 -2.29 -18.72
N ARG A 291 -6.86 -2.00 -19.30
CA ARG A 291 -6.67 -1.69 -20.72
C ARG A 291 -6.03 -2.92 -21.37
N ARG A 292 -6.82 -3.73 -22.05
CA ARG A 292 -6.38 -4.96 -22.73
C ARG A 292 -6.20 -4.72 -24.22
N PHE A 293 -5.56 -5.67 -24.91
CA PHE A 293 -5.23 -5.55 -26.33
C PHE A 293 -4.63 -4.17 -26.58
N PHE A 294 -3.63 -3.79 -25.81
CA PHE A 294 -3.31 -2.39 -25.61
C PHE A 294 -2.13 -1.98 -26.48
N ILE A 295 -2.33 -0.96 -27.30
CA ILE A 295 -1.32 -0.34 -28.15
C ILE A 295 -1.23 1.15 -27.78
N ASN A 296 -0.21 1.52 -27.01
CA ASN A 296 -0.05 2.85 -26.45
C ASN A 296 1.36 3.41 -26.69
N HIS A 297 1.42 4.70 -27.00
CA HIS A 297 2.69 5.38 -27.26
C HIS A 297 3.33 5.82 -25.95
N VAL A 298 2.59 6.60 -25.16
CA VAL A 298 3.12 7.26 -23.96
C VAL A 298 2.01 7.51 -22.94
N TYR A 299 2.37 7.46 -21.66
CA TYR A 299 1.53 7.98 -20.58
C TYR A 299 1.84 9.44 -20.30
N GLY A 300 0.82 10.28 -20.38
CA GLY A 300 0.89 11.70 -20.02
C GLY A 300 -0.05 12.04 -18.86
N GLY A 301 -0.56 11.02 -18.16
CA GLY A 301 -1.76 11.12 -17.32
C GLY A 301 -3.01 11.19 -18.19
N CYS A 302 -4.21 11.08 -17.58
CA CYS A 302 -5.46 11.03 -18.36
C CYS A 302 -5.58 12.13 -19.45
N PRO A 303 -5.19 13.40 -19.22
CA PRO A 303 -5.25 14.44 -20.27
C PRO A 303 -4.19 14.32 -21.36
N GLY A 304 -3.11 13.58 -21.12
CA GLY A 304 -1.93 13.48 -21.98
C GLY A 304 -1.67 12.08 -22.55
N ASP A 305 -2.48 11.08 -22.19
CA ASP A 305 -2.35 9.70 -22.69
C ASP A 305 -2.60 9.66 -24.21
N LYS A 306 -1.60 9.13 -24.93
CA LYS A 306 -1.63 8.98 -26.40
C LYS A 306 -1.40 7.54 -26.79
N GLY A 307 -2.24 7.03 -27.68
CA GLY A 307 -2.19 5.65 -28.14
C GLY A 307 -3.02 5.42 -29.40
N TRP A 308 -3.08 4.16 -29.81
CA TRP A 308 -3.77 3.74 -31.03
C TRP A 308 -5.02 2.94 -30.72
N PHE A 309 -4.98 2.05 -29.72
CA PHE A 309 -6.10 1.16 -29.43
C PHE A 309 -6.04 0.59 -28.01
N PHE A 310 -7.20 0.44 -27.37
CA PHE A 310 -7.36 -0.43 -26.20
C PHE A 310 -8.79 -0.97 -26.06
N ALA A 311 -8.88 -2.16 -25.45
CA ALA A 311 -10.11 -2.69 -24.88
C ALA A 311 -10.21 -2.31 -23.39
N GLY A 312 -11.17 -1.46 -23.03
CA GLY A 312 -11.40 -1.01 -21.66
C GLY A 312 -12.37 -1.92 -20.92
N GLU A 313 -11.92 -2.53 -19.83
CA GLU A 313 -12.62 -3.59 -19.09
C GLU A 313 -12.86 -3.24 -17.61
N THR A 314 -13.02 -1.96 -17.28
CA THR A 314 -13.28 -1.52 -15.89
C THR A 314 -14.51 -0.63 -15.81
N LEU A 315 -15.32 -0.82 -14.77
CA LEU A 315 -16.53 -0.05 -14.49
C LEU A 315 -16.44 0.60 -13.09
N PRO A 316 -16.46 1.94 -12.98
CA PRO A 316 -16.13 2.90 -14.04
C PRO A 316 -14.63 2.87 -14.36
N GLY A 317 -14.25 3.11 -15.62
CA GLY A 317 -12.84 3.31 -15.97
C GLY A 317 -12.22 4.53 -15.26
N GLY A 318 -10.92 4.47 -14.97
CA GLY A 318 -10.25 5.48 -14.14
C GLY A 318 -10.08 6.85 -14.80
N CYS A 319 -9.91 6.93 -16.13
CA CYS A 319 -9.90 8.18 -16.87
C CYS A 319 -11.28 8.51 -17.46
N ASP A 320 -11.57 9.81 -17.67
CA ASP A 320 -12.86 10.26 -18.22
C ASP A 320 -13.20 9.62 -19.58
N PHE A 321 -12.20 9.42 -20.45
CA PHE A 321 -12.40 8.77 -21.74
C PHE A 321 -12.73 7.27 -21.63
N GLU A 322 -12.44 6.65 -20.48
CA GLU A 322 -12.74 5.24 -20.20
C GLU A 322 -14.11 5.06 -19.54
N LYS A 323 -14.73 6.13 -19.03
CA LYS A 323 -16.05 6.07 -18.39
C LYS A 323 -17.08 5.51 -19.37
N THR A 324 -17.81 4.52 -18.89
CA THR A 324 -18.83 3.78 -19.65
C THR A 324 -19.81 3.14 -18.69
N LEU A 325 -21.01 2.84 -19.17
CA LEU A 325 -22.04 2.11 -18.43
C LEU A 325 -21.96 0.58 -18.64
N ALA A 326 -21.23 0.15 -19.67
CA ALA A 326 -21.01 -1.25 -19.97
C ALA A 326 -19.62 -1.46 -20.57
N MET A 327 -19.05 -2.63 -20.29
CA MET A 327 -17.75 -3.07 -20.81
C MET A 327 -17.92 -4.28 -21.74
N PRO A 328 -16.95 -4.62 -22.60
CA PRO A 328 -15.75 -3.86 -22.88
C PRO A 328 -16.07 -2.66 -23.78
N ILE A 329 -15.27 -1.61 -23.72
CA ILE A 329 -15.23 -0.59 -24.77
C ILE A 329 -14.02 -0.83 -25.66
N TYR A 330 -14.14 -0.62 -26.96
CA TYR A 330 -13.00 -0.65 -27.86
C TYR A 330 -12.72 0.76 -28.34
N GLN A 331 -11.77 1.43 -27.71
CA GLN A 331 -11.42 2.80 -28.07
C GLN A 331 -10.20 2.81 -28.98
N TYR A 332 -10.24 3.61 -30.04
CA TYR A 332 -9.19 3.64 -31.06
C TYR A 332 -8.93 5.05 -31.61
N ALA A 333 -7.70 5.27 -32.10
CA ALA A 333 -7.32 6.45 -32.86
C ALA A 333 -7.94 6.40 -34.25
N SER A 334 -8.84 7.34 -34.53
CA SER A 334 -9.64 7.34 -35.76
C SER A 334 -8.88 7.87 -36.98
N GLY A 335 -7.91 8.77 -36.78
CA GLY A 335 -7.00 9.25 -37.82
C GLY A 335 -5.93 8.23 -38.21
N ASP A 336 -5.02 8.64 -39.08
CA ASP A 336 -3.94 7.77 -39.59
C ASP A 336 -2.73 7.68 -38.67
N THR A 337 -2.75 8.41 -37.55
CA THR A 337 -1.67 8.46 -36.56
C THR A 337 -2.21 8.25 -35.15
N VAL A 338 -1.31 8.16 -34.17
CA VAL A 338 -1.63 8.15 -32.74
C VAL A 338 -2.57 9.30 -32.37
N ALA A 339 -3.55 9.04 -31.50
CA ALA A 339 -4.48 10.05 -31.01
C ALA A 339 -4.25 10.36 -29.54
N LEU A 340 -4.60 11.58 -29.14
CA LEU A 340 -4.78 11.91 -27.73
C LEU A 340 -6.10 11.31 -27.24
N MET A 341 -6.06 10.48 -26.19
CA MET A 341 -7.23 9.73 -25.70
C MET A 341 -8.34 10.60 -25.11
N THR A 342 -8.12 11.89 -24.92
CA THR A 342 -9.16 12.86 -24.52
C THR A 342 -9.74 13.64 -25.70
N SER A 343 -9.06 13.69 -26.84
CA SER A 343 -9.46 14.50 -28.00
C SER A 343 -10.65 13.93 -28.80
N SER A 344 -11.10 14.67 -29.80
CA SER A 344 -12.08 14.20 -30.80
C SER A 344 -11.54 13.12 -31.74
N ASP A 345 -10.22 12.91 -31.77
CA ASP A 345 -9.58 12.00 -32.72
C ASP A 345 -9.66 10.53 -32.28
N LYS A 346 -10.36 10.27 -31.17
CA LYS A 346 -10.72 8.92 -30.71
C LYS A 346 -12.15 8.56 -31.12
N ARG A 347 -12.38 7.29 -31.39
CA ARG A 347 -13.71 6.72 -31.57
C ARG A 347 -13.85 5.43 -30.78
N ARG A 348 -15.09 4.96 -30.63
CA ARG A 348 -15.38 3.65 -30.04
C ARG A 348 -15.94 2.73 -31.13
N ALA A 349 -15.41 1.52 -31.20
CA ALA A 349 -15.83 0.48 -32.12
C ALA A 349 -16.89 -0.42 -31.48
N ASP A 350 -17.71 -1.05 -32.33
CA ASP A 350 -18.75 -1.99 -31.91
C ASP A 350 -18.17 -3.40 -31.70
N ALA A 351 -17.09 -3.72 -32.41
CA ALA A 351 -16.43 -5.01 -32.34
C ALA A 351 -14.94 -4.94 -32.69
N ILE A 352 -14.21 -5.96 -32.25
CA ILE A 352 -12.88 -6.31 -32.76
C ILE A 352 -12.93 -7.71 -33.38
N GLY A 353 -12.07 -7.95 -34.37
CA GLY A 353 -11.89 -9.25 -35.00
C GLY A 353 -10.42 -9.66 -34.96
N ILE A 354 -10.18 -10.93 -34.66
CA ILE A 354 -8.87 -11.57 -34.79
C ILE A 354 -9.03 -12.69 -35.81
N PHE A 355 -8.29 -12.58 -36.91
CA PHE A 355 -8.30 -13.56 -37.98
C PHE A 355 -6.92 -14.17 -38.16
N VAL A 356 -6.86 -15.46 -38.46
CA VAL A 356 -5.62 -16.18 -38.74
C VAL A 356 -5.60 -16.67 -40.19
N LYS A 357 -4.41 -16.68 -40.78
CA LYS A 357 -4.14 -17.23 -42.12
C LYS A 357 -2.96 -18.18 -42.04
N TYR A 358 -3.08 -19.33 -42.71
CA TYR A 358 -2.12 -20.44 -42.71
C TYR A 358 -1.26 -20.48 -43.98
#